data_AF-A0A352M0V2-F1
#
_entry.id   AF-A0A352M0V2-F1
#
_cell.length_a   1.000
_cell.length_b   1.000
_cell.length_c   1.000
_cell.angle_alpha   90.00
_cell.angle_beta   90.00
_cell.angle_gamma   90.00
#
_symmetry.space_group_name_H-M   'P 1'
#
loop_
_entity.id
_entity.type
_entity.pdbx_description
1 polymer ?
#
loop_
_entity_poly.entity_id
_entity_poly.type
_entity_poly.pdbx_seq_one_letter_code
_entity_poly.pdbx_strand_id
1 'polypeptide(L)'
;MIKKLHELVSVAKSKGKRVISVAAAHDEEVLEAVAEAVKEGLVTPILFGNKQKIEEIAKHKNIDLSGYEIEDAPDDKKASELAVKAVSSGRAQMIMKGLVSSTIYLGAILNKEWGLRSGGVISHVMLFESPIADRVMCMTDAAMNVAPDLKVKVAMVENAIAVMHKVGFEKPKVAIL
;
A
#
# COMPACT_ATOMS: atom_id res chain seq x y z
N MET A 1 -9.83 13.04 -16.60
CA MET A 1 -8.39 12.71 -16.54
C MET A 1 -7.83 13.45 -15.35
N ILE A 2 -7.11 12.74 -14.46
CA ILE A 2 -6.57 13.31 -13.22
C ILE A 2 -5.44 14.29 -13.56
N LYS A 3 -5.54 15.53 -13.06
CA LYS A 3 -4.51 16.55 -13.27
C LYS A 3 -3.66 16.80 -12.02
N LYS A 4 -4.27 16.68 -10.85
CA LYS A 4 -3.65 16.89 -9.55
C LYS A 4 -3.73 15.64 -8.68
N LEU A 5 -2.70 15.40 -7.87
CA LEU A 5 -2.66 14.19 -7.03
C LEU A 5 -3.84 14.10 -6.05
N HIS A 6 -4.27 15.23 -5.49
CA HIS A 6 -5.38 15.26 -4.52
C HIS A 6 -6.71 14.73 -5.12
N GLU A 7 -6.89 14.82 -6.45
CA GLU A 7 -8.09 14.28 -7.11
C GLU A 7 -8.18 12.75 -6.96
N LEU A 8 -7.05 12.05 -6.75
CA LEU A 8 -7.04 10.61 -6.47
C LEU A 8 -7.83 10.27 -5.20
N VAL A 9 -7.81 11.15 -4.20
CA VAL A 9 -8.58 10.97 -2.95
C VAL A 9 -10.07 11.01 -3.25
N SER A 10 -10.52 11.98 -4.06
CA SER A 10 -11.93 12.07 -4.48
C SER A 10 -12.38 10.83 -5.28
N VAL A 11 -11.52 10.34 -6.18
CA VAL A 11 -11.79 9.11 -6.95
C VAL A 11 -11.82 7.87 -6.05
N ALA A 12 -10.96 7.80 -5.03
CA ALA A 12 -10.96 6.70 -4.07
C ALA A 12 -12.27 6.71 -3.24
N LYS A 13 -12.68 7.87 -2.74
CA LYS A 13 -13.94 8.04 -2.00
C LYS A 13 -15.16 7.59 -2.83
N SER A 14 -15.21 7.92 -4.11
CA SER A 14 -16.34 7.53 -4.98
C SER A 14 -16.42 6.01 -5.24
N LYS A 15 -15.36 5.25 -4.93
CA LYS A 15 -15.32 3.78 -5.08
C LYS A 15 -15.67 3.03 -3.80
N GLY A 16 -15.97 3.75 -2.71
CA GLY A 16 -16.33 3.21 -1.41
C GLY A 16 -15.13 2.76 -0.57
N LYS A 17 -15.39 2.51 0.72
CA LYS A 17 -14.39 2.07 1.70
C LYS A 17 -13.79 0.71 1.32
N ARG A 18 -12.50 0.55 1.59
CA ARG A 18 -11.78 -0.74 1.44
C ARG A 18 -11.16 -1.15 2.77
N VAL A 19 -11.07 -2.45 3.00
CA VAL A 19 -10.38 -2.97 4.18
C VAL A 19 -8.88 -3.02 3.90
N ILE A 20 -8.09 -2.41 4.78
CA ILE A 20 -6.62 -2.37 4.69
C ILE A 20 -6.02 -3.18 5.83
N SER A 21 -5.14 -4.14 5.53
CA SER A 21 -4.32 -4.80 6.55
C SER A 21 -3.00 -4.05 6.72
N VAL A 22 -2.59 -3.80 7.96
CA VAL A 22 -1.35 -3.09 8.28
C VAL A 22 -0.42 -4.03 9.03
N ALA A 23 0.71 -4.38 8.42
CA ALA A 23 1.73 -5.22 9.03
C ALA A 23 2.61 -4.39 9.98
N ALA A 24 2.79 -4.83 11.23
CA ALA A 24 3.56 -4.12 12.25
C ALA A 24 3.06 -2.68 12.47
N ALA A 25 1.77 -2.54 12.79
CA ALA A 25 1.07 -1.25 12.91
C ALA A 25 1.47 -0.41 14.14
N HIS A 26 2.45 -0.82 14.94
CA HIS A 26 2.86 -0.14 16.17
C HIS A 26 3.84 1.02 15.90
N ASP A 27 3.43 1.93 15.03
CA ASP A 27 4.21 3.07 14.53
C ASP A 27 3.34 4.33 14.49
N GLU A 28 3.88 5.45 14.97
CA GLU A 28 3.11 6.69 15.11
C GLU A 28 2.65 7.24 13.77
N GLU A 29 3.55 7.36 12.80
CA GLU A 29 3.27 7.95 11.48
C GLU A 29 2.27 7.08 10.71
N VAL A 30 2.42 5.76 10.80
CA VAL A 30 1.49 4.80 10.18
C VAL A 30 0.09 4.91 10.79
N LEU A 31 -0.03 4.98 12.12
CA LEU A 31 -1.33 5.08 12.78
C LEU A 31 -2.02 6.41 12.49
N GLU A 32 -1.27 7.52 12.46
CA GLU A 32 -1.80 8.82 12.06
C GLU A 32 -2.33 8.79 10.61
N ALA A 33 -1.57 8.23 9.67
CA ALA A 33 -1.98 8.11 8.28
C ALA A 33 -3.23 7.22 8.11
N VAL A 34 -3.30 6.11 8.84
CA VAL A 34 -4.48 5.22 8.86
C VAL A 34 -5.69 5.95 9.45
N ALA A 35 -5.50 6.71 10.54
CA ALA A 35 -6.56 7.48 11.17
C ALA A 35 -7.11 8.58 10.27
N GLU A 36 -6.25 9.30 9.56
CA GLU A 36 -6.68 10.26 8.55
C GLU A 36 -7.47 9.57 7.43
N ALA A 37 -6.99 8.42 6.94
CA ALA A 37 -7.70 7.66 5.91
C ALA A 37 -9.08 7.15 6.38
N VAL A 38 -9.22 6.76 7.66
CA VAL A 38 -10.51 6.38 8.25
C VAL A 38 -11.44 7.59 8.36
N LYS A 39 -10.94 8.74 8.83
CA LYS A 39 -11.69 10.00 8.94
C LYS A 39 -12.20 10.48 7.57
N GLU A 40 -11.37 10.34 6.54
CA GLU A 40 -11.73 10.64 5.15
C GLU A 40 -12.68 9.59 4.54
N GLY A 41 -12.97 8.50 5.26
CA GLY A 41 -13.87 7.45 4.82
C GLY A 41 -13.31 6.60 3.67
N LEU A 42 -11.99 6.44 3.61
CA LEU A 42 -11.30 5.65 2.59
C LEU A 42 -11.14 4.18 2.98
N VAL A 43 -10.86 3.92 4.26
CA VAL A 43 -10.48 2.57 4.72
C VAL A 43 -11.19 2.14 6.00
N THR A 44 -11.23 0.82 6.21
CA THR A 44 -11.46 0.17 7.50
C THR A 44 -10.21 -0.65 7.83
N PRO A 45 -9.48 -0.36 8.92
CA PRO A 45 -8.19 -0.98 9.16
C PRO A 45 -8.29 -2.29 9.94
N ILE A 46 -7.39 -3.21 9.60
CA ILE A 46 -7.00 -4.36 10.42
C ILE A 46 -5.52 -4.17 10.77
N LEU A 47 -5.23 -3.96 12.04
CA LEU A 47 -3.91 -3.65 12.55
C LEU A 47 -3.27 -4.90 13.15
N PHE A 48 -2.14 -5.33 12.61
CA PHE A 48 -1.37 -6.46 13.11
C PHE A 48 -0.07 -5.96 13.75
N GLY A 49 0.21 -6.34 15.00
CA GLY A 49 1.44 -5.94 15.69
C GLY A 49 1.31 -6.04 17.20
N ASN A 50 2.22 -5.40 17.94
CA ASN A 50 2.11 -5.32 19.39
C ASN A 50 0.90 -4.47 19.78
N LYS A 51 -0.15 -5.12 20.29
CA LYS A 51 -1.43 -4.46 20.61
C LYS A 51 -1.28 -3.36 21.66
N GLN A 52 -0.48 -3.60 22.70
CA GLN A 52 -0.27 -2.62 23.77
C GLN A 52 0.36 -1.33 23.23
N LYS A 53 1.39 -1.45 22.38
CA LYS A 53 2.03 -0.29 21.74
C LYS A 53 1.07 0.47 20.82
N ILE A 54 0.23 -0.24 20.06
CA ILE A 54 -0.78 0.39 19.20
C ILE A 54 -1.74 1.24 20.04
N GLU A 55 -2.25 0.68 21.15
CA GLU A 55 -3.17 1.38 22.05
C GLU A 55 -2.49 2.57 22.76
N GLU A 56 -1.22 2.42 23.18
CA GLU A 56 -0.43 3.50 23.77
C GLU A 56 -0.22 4.66 22.80
N ILE A 57 0.19 4.37 21.56
CA ILE A 57 0.37 5.39 20.52
C ILE A 57 -0.95 6.08 20.22
N ALA A 58 -2.03 5.31 20.06
CA ALA A 58 -3.35 5.87 19.78
C ALA A 58 -3.80 6.81 20.90
N LYS A 59 -3.58 6.44 22.17
CA LYS A 59 -3.87 7.31 23.32
C LYS A 59 -3.00 8.57 23.29
N HIS A 60 -1.70 8.45 23.03
CA HIS A 60 -0.78 9.59 22.97
C HIS A 60 -1.16 10.58 21.86
N LYS A 61 -1.59 10.07 20.70
CA LYS A 61 -1.95 10.87 19.51
C LYS A 61 -3.43 11.24 19.43
N ASN A 62 -4.23 10.89 20.45
CA ASN A 62 -5.69 11.07 20.46
C ASN A 62 -6.39 10.45 19.22
N ILE A 63 -5.94 9.27 18.80
CA ILE A 63 -6.56 8.49 17.73
C ILE A 63 -7.67 7.63 18.33
N ASP A 64 -8.88 7.77 17.82
CA ASP A 64 -10.00 6.89 18.16
C ASP A 64 -9.88 5.57 17.39
N LEU A 65 -9.65 4.49 18.12
CA LEU A 65 -9.57 3.13 17.58
C LEU A 65 -10.94 2.44 17.42
N SER A 66 -12.05 3.16 17.65
CA SER A 66 -13.39 2.61 17.49
C SER A 66 -13.63 2.09 16.07
N GLY A 67 -14.01 0.81 15.97
CA GLY A 67 -14.22 0.13 14.70
C GLY A 67 -12.95 -0.37 14.02
N TYR A 68 -11.79 -0.23 14.65
CA TYR A 68 -10.54 -0.81 14.17
C TYR A 68 -10.49 -2.25 14.66
N GLU A 69 -10.06 -3.15 13.80
CA GLU A 69 -9.70 -4.49 14.22
C GLU A 69 -8.21 -4.52 14.57
N ILE A 70 -7.86 -5.05 15.74
CA ILE A 70 -6.48 -5.13 16.21
C ILE A 70 -6.17 -6.56 16.62
N GLU A 71 -5.25 -7.19 15.91
CA GLU A 71 -4.77 -8.55 16.21
C GLU A 71 -3.33 -8.48 16.71
N ASP A 72 -3.13 -8.98 17.94
CA ASP A 72 -1.81 -9.03 18.55
C ASP A 72 -0.90 -10.03 17.82
N ALA A 73 0.33 -9.61 17.53
CA ALA A 73 1.34 -10.44 16.90
C ALA A 73 2.64 -10.40 17.70
N PRO A 74 3.25 -11.57 17.99
CA PRO A 74 4.43 -11.67 18.85
C PRO A 74 5.68 -11.05 18.24
N ASP A 75 5.76 -10.96 16.91
CA ASP A 75 6.87 -10.36 16.17
C ASP A 75 6.42 -9.85 14.79
N ASP A 76 7.30 -9.10 14.12
CA ASP A 76 7.06 -8.52 12.80
C ASP A 76 6.84 -9.55 11.70
N LYS A 77 7.43 -10.74 11.84
CA LYS A 77 7.28 -11.83 10.87
C LYS A 77 5.85 -12.36 10.93
N LYS A 78 5.33 -12.57 12.14
CA LYS A 78 3.96 -13.00 12.34
C LYS A 78 2.96 -11.90 11.97
N ALA A 79 3.26 -10.64 12.30
CA ALA A 79 2.42 -9.51 11.89
C ALA A 79 2.31 -9.42 10.35
N SER A 80 3.43 -9.59 9.64
CA SER A 80 3.46 -9.60 8.17
C SER A 80 2.74 -10.80 7.56
N GLU A 81 2.88 -11.99 8.16
CA GLU A 81 2.12 -13.19 7.77
C GLU A 81 0.62 -12.96 7.88
N LEU A 82 0.14 -12.48 9.04
CA LEU A 82 -1.28 -12.26 9.29
C LEU A 82 -1.84 -11.20 8.34
N ALA A 83 -1.12 -10.10 8.13
CA ALA A 83 -1.53 -9.05 7.20
C ALA A 83 -1.65 -9.55 5.75
N VAL A 84 -0.72 -10.41 5.30
CA VAL A 84 -0.77 -11.08 3.99
C VAL A 84 -1.96 -12.03 3.91
N LYS A 85 -2.17 -12.87 4.93
CA LYS A 85 -3.29 -13.83 4.98
C LYS A 85 -4.64 -13.14 5.02
N ALA A 86 -4.75 -11.97 5.65
CA ALA A 86 -5.96 -11.16 5.61
C ALA A 86 -6.31 -10.77 4.16
N VAL A 87 -5.33 -10.39 3.33
CA VAL A 87 -5.60 -10.08 1.92
C VAL A 87 -5.91 -11.33 1.12
N SER A 88 -5.13 -12.40 1.26
CA SER A 88 -5.33 -13.60 0.44
C SER A 88 -6.60 -14.38 0.76
N SER A 89 -7.12 -14.27 2.00
CA SER A 89 -8.43 -14.80 2.38
C SER A 89 -9.61 -13.89 2.00
N GLY A 90 -9.34 -12.69 1.47
CA GLY A 90 -10.37 -11.71 1.11
C GLY A 90 -10.88 -10.85 2.27
N ARG A 91 -10.38 -11.05 3.51
CA ARG A 91 -10.70 -10.22 4.69
C ARG A 91 -10.25 -8.76 4.49
N ALA A 92 -9.12 -8.54 3.83
CA ALA A 92 -8.62 -7.25 3.40
C ALA A 92 -8.49 -7.17 1.87
N GLN A 93 -8.52 -5.96 1.30
CA GLN A 93 -8.31 -5.74 -0.14
C GLN A 93 -6.96 -5.09 -0.45
N MET A 94 -6.28 -4.57 0.57
CA MET A 94 -5.00 -3.89 0.45
C MET A 94 -4.13 -4.25 1.65
N ILE A 95 -2.81 -4.24 1.46
CA ILE A 95 -1.83 -4.41 2.52
C ILE A 95 -0.93 -3.16 2.59
N MET A 96 -0.63 -2.71 3.80
CA MET A 96 0.29 -1.61 4.08
C MET A 96 1.43 -2.10 4.96
N LYS A 97 2.64 -1.62 4.65
CA LYS A 97 3.83 -1.82 5.47
C LYS A 97 3.82 -0.81 6.62
N GLY A 98 3.90 -1.29 7.86
CA GLY A 98 4.18 -0.48 9.05
C GLY A 98 5.66 -0.51 9.44
N LEU A 99 5.94 -0.53 10.74
CA LEU A 99 7.31 -0.57 11.30
C LEU A 99 7.90 -1.98 11.23
N VAL A 100 8.24 -2.40 10.02
CA VAL A 100 8.88 -3.69 9.73
C VAL A 100 9.93 -3.52 8.64
N SER A 101 11.00 -4.32 8.66
CA SER A 101 11.98 -4.29 7.57
C SER A 101 11.36 -4.71 6.23
N SER A 102 11.84 -4.13 5.13
CA SER A 102 11.38 -4.54 3.78
C SER A 102 11.64 -6.02 3.51
N THR A 103 12.71 -6.60 4.07
CA THR A 103 13.04 -8.03 3.96
C THR A 103 11.95 -8.91 4.55
N ILE A 104 11.49 -8.62 5.78
CA ILE A 104 10.43 -9.41 6.43
C ILE A 104 9.09 -9.22 5.70
N TYR A 105 8.75 -7.97 5.39
CA TYR A 105 7.50 -7.62 4.73
C TYR A 105 7.37 -8.23 3.33
N LEU A 106 8.39 -8.05 2.47
CA LEU A 106 8.40 -8.64 1.13
C LEU A 106 8.55 -10.15 1.18
N GLY A 107 9.30 -10.69 2.14
CA GLY A 107 9.38 -12.15 2.35
C GLY A 107 8.01 -12.78 2.61
N ALA A 108 7.15 -12.10 3.38
CA ALA A 108 5.78 -12.54 3.61
C ALA A 108 4.91 -12.46 2.33
N ILE A 109 4.99 -11.35 1.58
CA ILE A 109 4.23 -11.16 0.31
C ILE A 109 4.64 -12.19 -0.74
N LEU A 110 5.94 -12.52 -0.82
CA LEU A 110 6.50 -13.43 -1.82
C LEU A 110 6.34 -14.90 -1.45
N ASN A 111 5.76 -15.20 -0.28
CA ASN A 111 5.49 -16.57 0.15
C ASN A 111 4.53 -17.25 -0.84
N LYS A 112 4.96 -18.40 -1.38
CA LYS A 112 4.22 -19.15 -2.40
C LYS A 112 2.94 -19.80 -1.86
N GLU A 113 2.88 -20.09 -0.57
CA GLU A 113 1.76 -20.79 0.07
C GLU A 113 0.66 -19.83 0.52
N TRP A 114 0.97 -18.55 0.69
CA TRP A 114 0.03 -17.57 1.26
C TRP A 114 -0.79 -16.83 0.22
N GLY A 115 -0.59 -17.10 -1.07
CA GLY A 115 -1.55 -16.78 -2.13
C GLY A 115 -1.53 -15.34 -2.68
N LEU A 116 -0.62 -14.48 -2.21
CA LEU A 116 -0.49 -13.11 -2.74
C LEU A 116 0.40 -13.01 -3.99
N ARG A 117 1.24 -14.02 -4.24
CA ARG A 117 2.13 -14.06 -5.39
C ARG A 117 1.35 -14.41 -6.67
N SER A 118 1.35 -13.49 -7.63
CA SER A 118 0.74 -13.71 -8.97
C SER A 118 1.67 -14.41 -9.96
N GLY A 119 2.96 -14.54 -9.64
CA GLY A 119 4.00 -15.06 -10.54
C GLY A 119 4.67 -13.99 -11.42
N GLY A 120 4.11 -12.77 -11.48
CA GLY A 120 4.71 -11.64 -12.18
C GLY A 120 5.83 -10.95 -11.40
N VAL A 121 6.53 -10.03 -12.08
CA VAL A 121 7.52 -9.13 -11.46
C VAL A 121 6.77 -8.12 -10.59
N ILE A 122 7.24 -7.94 -9.34
CA ILE A 122 6.80 -6.84 -8.48
C ILE A 122 7.63 -5.61 -8.83
N SER A 123 6.98 -4.47 -9.03
CA SER A 123 7.64 -3.20 -9.31
C SER A 123 7.06 -2.07 -8.50
N HIS A 124 7.88 -1.09 -8.16
CA HIS A 124 7.43 0.16 -7.57
C HIS A 124 6.85 1.09 -8.65
N VAL A 125 5.67 1.66 -8.40
CA VAL A 125 5.03 2.66 -9.27
C VAL A 125 4.75 3.89 -8.44
N MET A 126 5.34 5.03 -8.83
CA MET A 126 5.14 6.32 -8.17
C MET A 126 4.36 7.25 -9.09
N LEU A 127 3.28 7.82 -8.57
CA LEU A 127 2.59 8.95 -9.17
C LEU A 127 3.08 10.23 -8.50
N PHE A 128 3.46 11.22 -9.31
CA PHE A 128 3.95 12.50 -8.80
C PHE A 128 3.41 13.67 -9.63
N GLU A 129 3.29 14.82 -8.99
CA GLU A 129 2.95 16.09 -9.62
C GLU A 129 4.22 16.94 -9.73
N SER A 130 4.47 17.52 -10.91
CA SER A 130 5.60 18.41 -11.13
C SER A 130 5.11 19.86 -11.26
N PRO A 131 5.73 20.84 -10.59
CA PRO A 131 5.33 22.25 -10.72
C PRO A 131 5.40 22.80 -12.15
N ILE A 132 6.26 22.20 -12.99
CA ILE A 132 6.46 22.61 -14.40
C ILE A 132 5.59 21.82 -15.38
N ALA A 133 4.90 20.76 -14.92
CA ALA A 133 4.03 19.95 -15.75
C ALA A 133 2.59 20.04 -15.25
N ASP A 134 1.65 20.50 -16.09
CA ASP A 134 0.22 20.55 -15.74
C ASP A 134 -0.47 19.17 -15.85
N ARG A 135 0.19 18.12 -15.33
CA ARG A 135 -0.31 16.74 -15.33
C ARG A 135 0.36 15.88 -14.25
N VAL A 136 -0.35 14.87 -13.78
CA VAL A 136 0.26 13.78 -13.01
C VAL A 136 1.16 12.94 -13.92
N MET A 137 2.35 12.63 -13.43
CA MET A 137 3.33 11.77 -14.09
C MET A 137 3.54 10.49 -13.29
N CYS A 138 4.05 9.46 -13.96
CA CYS A 138 4.32 8.15 -13.40
C CYS A 138 5.79 7.79 -13.61
N MET A 139 6.42 7.21 -12.60
CA MET A 139 7.77 6.65 -12.69
C MET A 139 7.83 5.24 -12.09
N THR A 140 8.54 4.35 -12.76
CA THR A 140 8.88 2.99 -12.31
C THR A 140 10.27 2.65 -12.83
N ASP A 141 11.19 2.04 -12.08
CA ASP A 141 11.14 1.59 -10.69
C ASP A 141 12.24 2.31 -9.90
N ALA A 142 11.89 2.86 -8.73
CA ALA A 142 12.80 3.67 -7.92
C ALA A 142 13.21 3.00 -6.60
N ALA A 143 12.65 1.84 -6.27
CA ALA A 143 12.73 1.30 -4.90
C ALA A 143 12.69 -0.23 -4.78
N MET A 144 12.40 -0.97 -5.85
CA MET A 144 12.23 -2.44 -5.80
C MET A 144 13.25 -3.18 -6.68
N ASN A 145 13.37 -2.84 -7.96
CA ASN A 145 14.25 -3.54 -8.90
C ASN A 145 15.57 -2.79 -9.10
N VAL A 146 16.68 -3.29 -8.53
CA VAL A 146 17.99 -2.60 -8.50
C VAL A 146 18.65 -2.49 -9.88
N ALA A 147 18.70 -3.59 -10.65
CA ALA A 147 19.33 -3.65 -11.96
C ALA A 147 18.49 -4.50 -12.92
N PRO A 148 17.32 -3.99 -13.37
CA PRO A 148 16.38 -4.78 -14.16
C PRO A 148 16.93 -5.03 -15.57
N ASP A 149 16.91 -6.29 -16.00
CA ASP A 149 17.16 -6.66 -17.39
C ASP A 149 15.99 -6.25 -18.31
N LEU A 150 16.11 -6.54 -19.61
CA LEU A 150 15.07 -6.18 -20.57
C LEU A 150 13.70 -6.77 -20.22
N LYS A 151 13.64 -8.04 -19.77
CA LYS A 151 12.36 -8.70 -19.44
C LYS A 151 11.73 -8.07 -18.21
N VAL A 152 12.53 -7.75 -17.20
CA VAL A 152 12.07 -7.07 -15.98
C VAL A 152 11.60 -5.65 -16.31
N LYS A 153 12.31 -4.90 -17.17
CA LYS A 153 11.89 -3.57 -17.63
C LYS A 153 10.56 -3.61 -18.37
N VAL A 154 10.32 -4.60 -19.23
CA VAL A 154 9.02 -4.79 -19.90
C VAL A 154 7.90 -4.98 -18.86
N ALA A 155 8.09 -5.88 -17.89
CA ALA A 155 7.09 -6.12 -16.85
C ALA A 155 6.84 -4.89 -15.95
N MET A 156 7.88 -4.12 -15.63
CA MET A 156 7.75 -2.85 -14.91
C MET A 156 6.86 -1.85 -15.69
N VAL A 157 7.09 -1.70 -16.99
CA VAL A 157 6.30 -0.84 -17.86
C VAL A 157 4.84 -1.32 -17.94
N GLU A 158 4.61 -2.61 -18.09
CA GLU A 158 3.27 -3.21 -18.11
C GLU A 158 2.51 -2.95 -16.79
N ASN A 159 3.17 -3.14 -15.65
CA ASN A 159 2.61 -2.83 -14.33
C ASN A 159 2.24 -1.35 -14.20
N ALA A 160 3.14 -0.45 -14.62
CA ALA A 160 2.88 0.99 -14.58
C ALA A 160 1.73 1.41 -15.51
N ILE A 161 1.65 0.86 -16.72
CA ILE A 161 0.52 1.08 -17.64
C ILE A 161 -0.78 0.59 -17.01
N ALA A 162 -0.79 -0.59 -16.38
CA ALA A 162 -1.96 -1.12 -15.71
C ALA A 162 -2.45 -0.19 -14.59
N VAL A 163 -1.54 0.35 -13.77
CA VAL A 163 -1.87 1.36 -12.76
C VAL A 163 -2.45 2.61 -13.43
N MET A 164 -1.79 3.15 -14.46
CA MET A 164 -2.21 4.37 -15.16
C MET A 164 -3.60 4.25 -15.80
N HIS A 165 -3.94 3.08 -16.35
CA HIS A 165 -5.30 2.79 -16.82
C HIS A 165 -6.32 2.85 -15.67
N LYS A 166 -6.00 2.30 -14.49
CA LYS A 166 -6.91 2.30 -13.32
C LYS A 166 -7.13 3.70 -12.71
N VAL A 167 -6.17 4.62 -12.88
CA VAL A 167 -6.32 6.04 -12.52
C VAL A 167 -6.91 6.91 -13.65
N GLY A 168 -7.29 6.32 -14.79
CA GLY A 168 -8.09 6.98 -15.82
C GLY A 168 -7.29 7.59 -16.97
N PHE A 169 -6.06 7.15 -17.21
CA PHE A 169 -5.30 7.50 -18.42
C PHE A 169 -5.52 6.41 -19.48
N GLU A 170 -6.24 6.69 -20.56
CA GLU A 170 -6.57 5.69 -21.59
C GLU A 170 -5.38 5.31 -22.48
N LYS A 171 -4.46 6.25 -22.73
CA LYS A 171 -3.29 6.07 -23.59
C LYS A 171 -2.02 6.61 -22.91
N PRO A 172 -1.48 5.93 -21.89
CA PRO A 172 -0.25 6.34 -21.23
C PRO A 172 0.90 6.38 -22.23
N LYS A 173 1.62 7.52 -22.28
CA LYS A 173 2.82 7.66 -23.11
C LYS A 173 4.04 7.27 -22.28
N VAL A 174 4.81 6.30 -22.75
CA VAL A 174 5.97 5.77 -22.04
C VAL A 174 7.25 6.31 -22.66
N ALA A 175 8.16 6.78 -21.81
CA ALA A 175 9.54 7.11 -22.17
C ALA A 175 10.47 6.16 -21.43
N ILE A 176 11.42 5.55 -22.14
CA ILE A 176 12.48 4.73 -21.54
C ILE A 176 13.70 5.64 -21.36
N LEU A 177 14.11 5.84 -20.11
CA LEU A 177 15.24 6.68 -19.72
C LEU A 177 16.54 5.88 -19.60
#